data_AF-A0A7J9H9K1-F1
#
_entry.id   AF-A0A7J9H9K1-F1
#
_cell.length_a   1.000
_cell.length_b   1.000
_cell.length_c   1.000
_cell.angle_alpha   90.00
_cell.angle_beta   90.00
_cell.angle_gamma   90.00
#
_symmetry.space_group_name_H-M   'P 1'
#
loop_
_entity.id
_entity.type
_entity.pdbx_description
1 polymer ?
#
loop_
_entity_poly.entity_id
_entity_poly.type
_entity_poly.pdbx_seq_one_letter_code
_entity_poly.pdbx_strand_id
1 'polypeptide(L)'
;DVECALRESTAKWKIVVGHHAIRSIGFHGDTEELVNYLLPILKANNVDFYINGHDHCLQNISDTNSRMEFLTSGAGSKAWRGDMKKQRREGLRFFYDGQGFMSLQLSQFDAHIAFYDAYGTVLHTWNVWKPIFHSSM
;
A
#
# COMPACT_ATOMS: atom_id res chain seq x y z
N ASP A 1 -21.40 3.81 -0.22
CA ASP A 1 -20.54 3.66 0.96
C ASP A 1 -19.40 2.69 0.63
N VAL A 2 -18.21 2.89 1.18
CA VAL A 2 -17.00 2.08 0.88
C VAL A 2 -17.19 0.63 1.32
N GLU A 3 -17.85 0.40 2.46
CA GLU A 3 -18.11 -0.95 2.97
C GLU A 3 -19.04 -1.73 2.03
N CYS A 4 -20.18 -1.15 1.63
CA CYS A 4 -21.09 -1.80 0.69
C CYS A 4 -20.39 -2.10 -0.66
N ALA A 5 -19.63 -1.15 -1.20
CA ALA A 5 -18.91 -1.35 -2.46
C ALA A 5 -17.88 -2.49 -2.38
N LEU A 6 -17.17 -2.60 -1.25
CA LEU A 6 -16.19 -3.67 -1.03
C LEU A 6 -16.87 -5.03 -0.82
N ARG A 7 -18.00 -5.06 -0.11
CA ARG A 7 -18.76 -6.28 0.18
C ARG A 7 -19.40 -6.87 -1.07
N GLU A 8 -19.96 -6.02 -1.93
CA GLU A 8 -20.67 -6.42 -3.14
C GLU A 8 -19.73 -6.73 -4.31
N SER A 9 -18.49 -6.26 -4.26
CA SER A 9 -17.51 -6.49 -5.31
C SER A 9 -17.03 -7.94 -5.38
N THR A 10 -17.21 -8.55 -6.55
CA THR A 10 -16.66 -9.86 -6.94
C THR A 10 -15.28 -9.75 -7.60
N ALA A 11 -14.69 -8.56 -7.64
CA ALA A 11 -13.40 -8.33 -8.28
C ALA A 11 -12.30 -9.18 -7.62
N LYS A 12 -11.45 -9.79 -8.46
CA LYS A 12 -10.35 -10.62 -7.97
C LYS A 12 -9.36 -9.81 -7.15
N TRP A 13 -9.02 -8.60 -7.58
CA TRP A 13 -8.18 -7.66 -6.86
C TRP A 13 -9.04 -6.53 -6.30
N LYS A 14 -8.86 -6.21 -5.02
CA LYS A 14 -9.52 -5.09 -4.35
C LYS A 14 -8.46 -4.09 -3.92
N ILE A 15 -8.55 -2.89 -4.50
CA ILE A 15 -7.58 -1.81 -4.32
C ILE A 15 -8.35 -0.59 -3.83
N VAL A 16 -7.88 -0.01 -2.74
CA VAL A 16 -8.42 1.24 -2.20
C VAL A 16 -7.35 2.31 -2.29
N VAL A 17 -7.71 3.47 -2.84
CA VAL A 17 -6.80 4.60 -3.01
C VAL A 17 -7.30 5.76 -2.14
N GLY A 18 -6.40 6.32 -1.34
CA GLY A 18 -6.68 7.48 -0.48
C GLY A 18 -5.52 8.49 -0.50
N HIS A 19 -5.71 9.65 0.11
CA HIS A 19 -4.62 10.62 0.24
C HIS A 19 -3.70 10.28 1.42
N HIS A 20 -4.26 10.16 2.62
CA HIS A 20 -3.53 9.94 3.87
C HIS A 20 -3.14 8.47 4.08
N ALA A 21 -2.08 8.23 4.85
CA ALA A 21 -1.61 6.88 5.12
C ALA A 21 -2.40 6.22 6.27
N ILE A 22 -2.80 4.96 6.08
CA ILE A 22 -3.23 4.11 7.21
C ILE A 22 -2.01 3.66 8.01
N ARG A 23 -0.95 3.24 7.29
CA ARG A 23 0.35 2.87 7.85
C ARG A 23 1.44 3.69 7.20
N SER A 24 2.30 4.31 8.00
CA SER A 24 3.47 5.02 7.50
C SER A 24 4.57 5.13 8.53
N ILE A 25 5.81 5.02 8.10
CA ILE A 25 6.99 5.38 8.90
C ILE A 25 7.55 6.77 8.58
N GLY A 26 6.83 7.51 7.73
CA GLY A 26 7.16 8.86 7.32
C GLY A 26 6.92 9.91 8.40
N PHE A 27 7.06 11.19 8.02
CA PHE A 27 6.94 12.31 8.95
C PHE A 27 5.56 12.40 9.62
N HIS A 28 4.48 12.15 8.88
CA HIS A 28 3.13 12.24 9.44
C HIS A 28 2.79 10.97 10.22
N GLY A 29 3.22 9.80 9.71
CA GLY A 29 2.96 8.50 10.33
C GLY A 29 1.54 8.00 10.04
N ASP A 30 1.08 7.07 10.86
CA ASP A 30 -0.27 6.53 10.78
C ASP A 30 -1.34 7.61 11.02
N THR A 31 -2.42 7.58 10.25
CA THR A 31 -3.61 8.41 10.49
C THR A 31 -4.59 7.64 11.38
N GLU A 32 -4.66 7.98 12.67
CA GLU A 32 -5.40 7.22 13.70
C GLU A 32 -6.86 6.96 13.34
N GLU A 33 -7.57 7.93 12.76
CA GLU A 33 -8.96 7.77 12.34
C GLU A 33 -9.09 6.69 11.26
N LEU A 34 -8.17 6.63 10.30
CA LEU A 34 -8.19 5.59 9.27
C LEU A 34 -7.84 4.22 9.85
N VAL A 35 -6.94 4.18 10.84
CA VAL A 35 -6.63 2.94 11.57
C VAL A 35 -7.84 2.42 12.33
N ASN A 36 -8.62 3.31 12.96
CA ASN A 36 -9.73 2.93 13.83
C ASN A 36 -11.01 2.63 13.04
N TYR A 37 -11.29 3.34 11.96
CA TYR A 37 -12.57 3.24 11.25
C TYR A 37 -12.47 2.57 9.89
N LEU A 38 -11.45 2.88 9.09
CA LEU A 38 -11.35 2.37 7.71
C LEU A 38 -10.68 1.00 7.68
N LEU A 39 -9.55 0.83 8.37
CA LEU A 39 -8.76 -0.40 8.35
C LEU A 39 -9.56 -1.65 8.72
N PRO A 40 -10.45 -1.65 9.74
CA PRO A 40 -11.29 -2.81 10.02
C PRO A 40 -12.18 -3.20 8.84
N ILE A 41 -12.76 -2.22 8.13
CA ILE A 41 -13.59 -2.44 6.94
C ILE A 41 -12.75 -3.06 5.82
N LEU A 42 -11.54 -2.53 5.56
CA LEU A 42 -10.66 -3.04 4.52
C LEU A 42 -10.24 -4.50 4.80
N LYS A 43 -9.88 -4.81 6.05
CA LYS A 43 -9.50 -6.15 6.48
C LYS A 43 -10.67 -7.13 6.39
N ALA A 44 -11.86 -6.74 6.85
CA ALA A 44 -13.06 -7.58 6.78
C ALA A 44 -13.47 -7.94 5.34
N ASN A 45 -13.08 -7.11 4.37
CA ASN A 45 -13.42 -7.30 2.95
C ASN A 45 -12.26 -7.82 2.09
N ASN A 46 -11.16 -8.26 2.72
CA ASN A 46 -9.98 -8.84 2.06
C ASN A 46 -9.39 -7.92 0.99
N VAL A 47 -9.26 -6.62 1.29
CA VAL A 47 -8.55 -5.67 0.42
C VAL A 47 -7.08 -6.07 0.30
N ASP A 48 -6.55 -5.96 -0.92
CA ASP A 48 -5.16 -6.36 -1.22
C ASP A 48 -4.20 -5.21 -1.03
N PHE A 49 -4.57 -4.05 -1.57
CA PHE A 49 -3.69 -2.88 -1.61
C PHE A 49 -4.45 -1.66 -1.11
N TYR A 50 -3.86 -1.00 -0.11
CA TYR A 50 -4.18 0.38 0.20
C TYR A 50 -3.07 1.27 -0.36
N ILE A 51 -3.41 2.15 -1.30
CA ILE A 51 -2.45 3.03 -1.97
C ILE A 51 -2.69 4.46 -1.52
N ASN A 52 -1.64 5.15 -1.09
CA ASN A 52 -1.74 6.55 -0.67
C ASN A 52 -0.57 7.43 -1.14
N GLY A 53 -0.73 8.73 -0.90
CA GLY A 53 0.32 9.73 -1.00
C GLY A 53 0.55 10.36 0.37
N HIS A 54 0.38 11.68 0.45
CA HIS A 54 0.53 12.54 1.64
C HIS A 54 1.95 12.59 2.20
N ASP A 55 2.52 11.43 2.49
CA ASP A 55 3.88 11.31 2.94
C ASP A 55 4.84 11.42 1.75
N HIS A 56 5.75 12.40 1.82
CA HIS A 56 6.66 12.74 0.73
C HIS A 56 7.85 11.76 0.67
N CYS A 57 7.53 10.48 0.48
CA CYS A 57 8.44 9.36 0.33
C CYS A 57 7.74 8.24 -0.44
N LEU A 58 8.48 7.16 -0.72
CA LEU A 58 7.97 5.91 -1.24
C LEU A 58 8.06 4.84 -0.15
N GLN A 59 7.00 4.05 0.02
CA GLN A 59 6.97 3.01 1.07
C GLN A 59 6.22 1.77 0.60
N ASN A 60 6.71 0.61 1.05
CA ASN A 60 5.98 -0.64 1.05
C ASN A 60 5.98 -1.19 2.48
N ILE A 61 4.79 -1.34 3.07
CA ILE A 61 4.58 -1.92 4.40
C ILE A 61 3.57 -3.05 4.28
N SER A 62 3.97 -4.27 4.64
CA SER A 62 3.07 -5.42 4.72
C SER A 62 2.35 -5.43 6.07
N ASP A 63 1.04 -5.66 6.07
CA ASP A 63 0.31 -5.94 7.31
C ASP A 63 0.80 -7.26 7.92
N THR A 64 1.01 -7.30 9.24
CA THR A 64 1.50 -8.53 9.91
C THR A 64 0.40 -9.54 10.21
N ASN A 65 -0.87 -9.16 10.04
CA ASN A 65 -2.03 -9.98 10.38
C ASN A 65 -2.90 -10.34 9.15
N SER A 66 -2.53 -9.91 7.95
CA SER A 66 -3.27 -10.17 6.72
C SER A 66 -2.34 -10.12 5.50
N ARG A 67 -2.89 -10.34 4.29
CA ARG A 67 -2.13 -10.25 3.03
C ARG A 67 -2.11 -8.83 2.45
N MET A 68 -2.66 -7.86 3.18
CA MET A 68 -2.80 -6.51 2.67
C MET A 68 -1.46 -5.78 2.69
N GLU A 69 -1.14 -5.10 1.58
CA GLU A 69 0.02 -4.21 1.49
C GLU A 69 -0.42 -2.75 1.54
N PHE A 70 0.30 -1.95 2.31
CA PHE A 70 0.19 -0.49 2.35
C PHE A 70 1.30 0.11 1.49
N LEU A 71 0.90 0.81 0.43
CA LEU A 71 1.80 1.32 -0.61
C LEU A 71 1.73 2.84 -0.64
N THR A 72 2.81 3.51 -0.26
CA THR A 72 2.90 4.97 -0.34
C THR A 72 3.68 5.36 -1.59
N SER A 73 3.07 6.20 -2.43
CA SER A 73 3.69 6.85 -3.59
C SER A 73 3.46 8.37 -3.52
N GLY A 74 4.00 9.02 -2.48
CA GLY A 74 3.80 10.46 -2.24
C GLY A 74 4.97 11.36 -2.62
N ALA A 75 6.06 10.80 -3.17
CA ALA A 75 7.29 11.53 -3.52
C ALA A 75 7.36 12.03 -4.98
N GLY A 76 6.21 12.35 -5.59
CA GLY A 76 6.18 12.77 -7.01
C GLY A 76 6.85 14.13 -7.28
N SER A 77 7.05 14.97 -6.26
CA SER A 77 7.71 16.28 -6.39
C SER A 77 8.53 16.65 -5.15
N LYS A 78 7.92 16.83 -3.98
CA LYS A 78 8.65 17.03 -2.73
C LYS A 78 9.02 15.66 -2.16
N ALA A 79 10.22 15.55 -1.56
CA ALA A 79 10.68 14.34 -0.88
C ALA A 79 11.41 14.69 0.43
N TRP A 80 11.26 13.86 1.46
CA TRP A 80 11.81 14.10 2.79
C TRP A 80 13.24 13.60 2.90
N ARG A 81 14.22 14.42 2.52
CA ARG A 81 15.66 14.11 2.55
C ARG A 81 16.22 13.88 3.97
N GLY A 82 15.89 12.78 4.63
CA GLY A 82 16.38 12.37 5.95
C GLY A 82 15.47 12.69 7.14
N ASP A 83 14.31 13.34 6.95
CA ASP A 83 13.37 13.70 8.02
C ASP A 83 12.43 12.54 8.38
N MET A 84 12.99 11.50 9.00
CA MET A 84 12.24 10.34 9.49
C MET A 84 11.98 10.42 10.99
N LYS A 85 10.73 10.21 11.40
CA LYS A 85 10.42 9.92 12.82
C LYS A 85 10.85 8.49 13.15
N LYS A 86 11.32 8.26 14.37
CA LYS A 86 11.54 6.90 14.91
C LYS A 86 10.19 6.22 15.15
N GLN A 87 9.59 5.72 14.08
CA GLN A 87 8.32 4.98 14.13
C GLN A 87 8.54 3.47 14.10
N ARG A 88 7.48 2.73 14.41
CA ARG A 88 7.43 1.27 14.41
C ARG A 88 7.72 0.77 13.00
N ARG A 89 8.79 -0.02 12.83
CA ARG A 89 9.20 -0.57 11.53
C ARG A 89 8.59 -1.94 11.22
N GLU A 90 7.57 -2.33 11.96
CA GLU A 90 6.94 -3.63 11.77
C GLU A 90 6.27 -3.69 10.40
N GLY A 91 6.51 -4.77 9.65
CA GLY A 91 5.97 -4.93 8.29
C GLY A 91 6.69 -4.11 7.21
N LEU A 92 7.61 -3.20 7.55
CA LEU A 92 8.33 -2.39 6.57
C LEU A 92 9.16 -3.26 5.62
N ARG A 93 8.89 -3.16 4.32
CA ARG A 93 9.63 -3.84 3.24
C ARG A 93 10.54 -2.88 2.49
N PHE A 94 10.10 -1.64 2.30
CA PHE A 94 10.83 -0.63 1.55
C PHE A 94 10.50 0.77 2.04
N PHE A 95 11.53 1.63 2.03
CA PHE A 95 11.41 3.05 2.27
C PHE A 95 12.42 3.79 1.40
N TYR A 96 11.98 4.86 0.75
CA TYR A 96 12.85 5.75 -0.01
C TYR A 96 12.37 7.18 0.10
N ASP A 97 13.29 8.09 0.36
CA ASP A 97 13.02 9.47 0.76
C ASP A 97 13.46 10.51 -0.28
N GLY A 98 13.84 10.00 -1.46
CA GLY A 98 13.99 10.78 -2.69
C GLY A 98 12.72 10.80 -3.54
N GLN A 99 12.78 11.53 -4.65
CA GLN A 99 11.67 11.66 -5.58
C GLN A 99 11.49 10.39 -6.41
N GLY A 100 10.25 10.05 -6.75
CA GLY A 100 9.96 8.88 -7.56
C GLY A 100 8.48 8.54 -7.64
N PHE A 101 8.19 7.34 -8.13
CA PHE A 101 6.83 6.84 -8.35
C PHE A 101 6.77 5.32 -8.25
N MET A 102 5.55 4.77 -8.32
CA MET A 102 5.30 3.33 -8.30
C MET A 102 4.48 2.91 -9.53
N SER A 103 4.75 1.71 -10.05
CA SER A 103 3.88 1.02 -11.00
C SER A 103 3.29 -0.25 -10.37
N LEU A 104 2.04 -0.56 -10.71
CA LEU A 104 1.36 -1.80 -10.33
C LEU A 104 0.91 -2.53 -11.60
N GLN A 105 1.47 -3.71 -11.86
CA GLN A 105 1.08 -4.60 -12.94
C GLN A 105 0.30 -5.78 -12.37
N LEU A 106 -0.93 -5.98 -12.82
CA LEU A 106 -1.82 -7.02 -12.32
C LEU A 106 -2.06 -8.09 -13.38
N SER A 107 -1.96 -9.34 -12.97
CA SER A 107 -2.41 -10.51 -13.72
C SER A 107 -3.56 -11.19 -12.96
N GLN A 108 -4.07 -12.30 -13.51
CA GLN A 108 -4.99 -13.13 -12.76
C GLN A 108 -4.31 -13.77 -11.54
N PHE A 109 -3.00 -14.04 -11.55
CA PHE A 109 -2.33 -14.86 -10.54
C PHE A 109 -1.43 -14.06 -9.61
N ASP A 110 -0.98 -12.89 -10.05
CA ASP A 110 0.01 -12.11 -9.36
C ASP A 110 -0.16 -10.62 -9.60
N ALA A 111 0.41 -9.85 -8.68
CA ALA A 111 0.57 -8.42 -8.77
C ALA A 111 2.06 -8.11 -8.60
N HIS A 112 2.65 -7.49 -9.61
CA HIS A 112 4.02 -7.00 -9.58
C HIS A 112 4.02 -5.49 -9.29
N ILE A 113 4.59 -5.13 -8.15
CA ILE A 113 4.76 -3.76 -7.68
C ILE A 113 6.21 -3.38 -7.91
N ALA A 114 6.46 -2.24 -8.54
CA ALA A 114 7.81 -1.67 -8.69
C ALA A 114 7.82 -0.21 -8.27
N PHE A 115 8.84 0.17 -7.51
CA PHE A 115 9.13 1.54 -7.11
C PHE A 115 10.34 2.03 -7.89
N TYR A 116 10.25 3.26 -8.38
CA TYR A 116 11.28 3.91 -9.19
C TYR A 116 11.72 5.21 -8.54
N ASP A 117 12.98 5.58 -8.74
CA ASP A 117 13.40 6.96 -8.55
C ASP A 117 12.89 7.86 -9.68
N ALA A 118 13.13 9.17 -9.58
CA ALA A 118 12.72 10.14 -10.58
C ALA A 118 13.36 9.96 -11.96
N TYR A 119 14.44 9.18 -12.07
CA TYR A 119 15.13 8.87 -13.32
C TYR A 119 14.63 7.56 -13.96
N GLY A 120 13.69 6.86 -13.32
CA GLY A 120 13.18 5.57 -13.77
C GLY A 120 14.03 4.38 -13.37
N THR A 121 15.00 4.55 -12.46
CA THR A 121 15.75 3.43 -11.88
C THR A 121 14.86 2.65 -10.93
N VAL A 122 14.76 1.34 -11.10
CA VAL A 122 14.02 0.48 -10.16
C VAL A 122 14.75 0.44 -8.82
N LEU A 123 14.08 0.87 -7.76
CA LEU A 123 14.60 0.88 -6.39
C LEU A 123 14.15 -0.35 -5.60
N HIS A 124 12.95 -0.85 -5.85
CA HIS A 124 12.37 -1.98 -5.15
C HIS A 124 11.27 -2.64 -5.97
N THR A 125 11.14 -3.96 -5.84
CA THR A 125 10.06 -4.75 -6.42
C THR A 125 9.42 -5.64 -5.36
N TRP A 126 8.10 -5.80 -5.43
CA TRP A 126 7.34 -6.69 -4.55
C TRP A 126 6.29 -7.46 -5.34
N ASN A 127 6.17 -8.75 -5.08
CA ASN A 127 5.23 -9.64 -5.77
C ASN A 127 4.22 -10.19 -4.78
N VAL A 128 2.93 -10.03 -5.09
CA VAL A 128 1.84 -10.62 -4.33
C VAL A 128 1.13 -11.65 -5.18
N TRP A 129 0.99 -12.87 -4.66
CA TRP A 129 0.40 -13.99 -5.37
C TRP A 129 -1.02 -14.29 -4.85
N LYS A 130 -1.97 -14.47 -5.78
CA LYS A 130 -3.33 -14.92 -5.50
C LYS A 130 -3.56 -16.34 -6.01
N PRO A 131 -3.56 -17.35 -5.12
CA PRO A 131 -3.88 -18.70 -5.53
C PRO A 131 -5.29 -18.76 -6.13
N ILE A 132 -5.45 -19.65 -7.12
CA ILE A 132 -6.77 -19.99 -7.64
C ILE A 132 -7.43 -20.89 -6.60
N PHE A 133 -8.39 -20.37 -5.83
CA PHE A 133 -9.33 -21.26 -5.18
C PHE A 133 -10.26 -21.77 -6.28
N HIS A 134 -10.06 -23.02 -6.72
CA HIS A 134 -11.14 -23.74 -7.36
C HIS A 134 -12.22 -23.87 -6.31
N SER A 135 -13.33 -23.15 -6.48
CA SER A 135 -14.57 -23.50 -5.83
C SER A 135 -14.92 -24.90 -6.33
N SER A 136 -14.68 -25.93 -5.52
CA SER A 136 -15.29 -27.23 -5.76
C SER A 136 -16.81 -27.01 -5.71
N MET A 137 -17.45 -27.14 -6.87
CA MET A 137 -18.89 -27.39 -6.95
C MET A 137 -19.21 -28.77 -6.39
#